data_AF-A0A969WY27-F1
#
_entry.id   AF-A0A969WY27-F1
#
_cell.length_a   1.000
_cell.length_b   1.000
_cell.length_c   1.000
_cell.angle_alpha   90.00
_cell.angle_beta   90.00
_cell.angle_gamma   90.00
#
_symmetry.space_group_name_H-M   'P 1'
#
loop_
_entity.id
_entity.type
_entity.pdbx_description
1 polymer ?
#
loop_
_entity_poly.entity_id
_entity_poly.type
_entity_poly.pdbx_seq_one_letter_code
_entity_poly.pdbx_strand_id
1 'polypeptide(L)'
;MLVAGDVYRPAAIKQIQVVGEQVGVPVFSMGQESPVNIARGAWEYARNQNRDIMIIDTAGRLHVNEELMQELKDISAEVEPHEKLLVVDSMTGQDAVNVAESFHQDLGLTGVILTKLDGDTRGGAALSVKAVTGCPIKFTGTGEKLEALEPFYPDRMASRILGMGDVLTLVEKAQASFDEKKAKELERKIRDQEFTLDDFLEQLQQVKSMGPLDQLAGMIPGMGKQLKGIKPEFDETRRMMKQLTEMAVKKGKKGGIKLPF
;
A
#
# COMPACT_ATOMS: atom_id res chain seq x y z
N MET A 1 -10.15 23.01 19.19
CA MET A 1 -11.25 23.61 18.40
C MET A 1 -10.92 23.51 16.92
N LEU A 2 -11.94 23.48 16.08
CA LEU A 2 -11.81 23.54 14.63
C LEU A 2 -12.20 24.93 14.12
N VAL A 3 -11.64 25.34 13.00
CA VAL A 3 -11.96 26.61 12.32
C VAL A 3 -12.29 26.30 10.87
N ALA A 4 -13.47 26.73 10.45
CA ALA A 4 -13.92 26.57 9.07
C ALA A 4 -13.35 27.70 8.20
N GLY A 5 -12.16 27.48 7.63
CA GLY A 5 -11.47 28.41 6.72
C GLY A 5 -11.76 28.16 5.23
N ASP A 6 -12.29 27.00 4.84
CA ASP A 6 -12.79 26.76 3.48
C ASP A 6 -14.17 27.40 3.28
N VAL A 7 -14.16 28.64 2.81
CA VAL A 7 -15.37 29.42 2.48
C VAL A 7 -15.81 29.27 1.03
N TYR A 8 -15.01 28.61 0.20
CA TYR A 8 -15.23 28.49 -1.24
C TYR A 8 -16.01 27.23 -1.60
N ARG A 9 -15.75 26.12 -0.91
CA ARG A 9 -16.40 24.85 -1.21
C ARG A 9 -17.83 24.83 -0.66
N PRO A 10 -18.83 24.47 -1.48
CA PRO A 10 -20.20 24.31 -1.01
C PRO A 10 -20.29 23.33 0.18
N ALA A 11 -21.04 23.74 1.20
CA ALA A 11 -21.26 22.98 2.43
C ALA A 11 -20.00 22.61 3.25
N ALA A 12 -18.81 23.15 2.96
CA ALA A 12 -17.60 22.85 3.73
C ALA A 12 -17.73 23.24 5.21
N ILE A 13 -18.24 24.44 5.48
CA ILE A 13 -18.53 24.90 6.85
C ILE A 13 -19.48 23.92 7.56
N LYS A 14 -20.55 23.47 6.88
CA LYS A 14 -21.51 22.54 7.49
C LYS A 14 -20.89 21.16 7.72
N GLN A 15 -20.04 20.70 6.80
CA GLN A 15 -19.35 19.42 6.90
C GLN A 15 -18.45 19.38 8.14
N ILE A 16 -17.60 20.40 8.33
CA ILE A 16 -16.72 20.44 9.51
C ILE A 16 -17.51 20.65 10.81
N GLN A 17 -18.64 21.36 10.78
CA GLN A 17 -19.55 21.45 11.93
C GLN A 17 -20.13 20.09 12.33
N VAL A 18 -20.56 19.28 11.36
CA VAL A 18 -21.07 17.92 11.61
C VAL A 18 -19.97 17.04 12.20
N VAL A 19 -18.74 17.09 11.65
CA VAL A 19 -17.60 16.36 12.19
C VAL A 19 -17.28 16.81 13.62
N GLY A 20 -17.23 18.12 13.87
CA GLY A 20 -16.99 18.68 15.20
C GLY A 20 -18.04 18.25 16.22
N GLU A 21 -19.32 18.23 15.84
CA GLU A 21 -20.41 17.73 16.69
C GLU A 21 -20.25 16.24 17.04
N GLN A 22 -19.88 15.41 16.06
CA GLN A 22 -19.65 13.96 16.28
C GLN A 22 -18.53 13.67 17.28
N VAL A 23 -17.47 14.49 17.29
CA VAL A 23 -16.31 14.31 18.20
C VAL A 23 -16.36 15.21 19.44
N GLY A 24 -17.42 15.99 19.63
CA GLY A 24 -17.56 16.92 20.75
C GLY A 24 -16.56 18.09 20.72
N VAL A 25 -16.06 18.48 19.55
CA VAL A 25 -15.10 19.58 19.37
C VAL A 25 -15.80 20.82 18.81
N PRO A 26 -15.67 21.99 19.46
CA PRO A 26 -16.28 23.22 18.98
C PRO A 26 -15.67 23.68 17.66
N VAL A 27 -16.54 24.17 16.77
CA VAL A 27 -16.17 24.71 15.46
C VAL A 27 -16.46 26.20 15.40
N PHE A 28 -15.46 26.99 15.03
CA PHE A 28 -15.58 28.42 14.79
C PHE A 28 -15.79 28.69 13.29
N SER A 29 -16.71 29.58 12.95
CA SER A 29 -17.01 29.98 11.58
C SER A 29 -17.60 31.38 11.55
N MET A 30 -17.24 32.19 10.56
CA MET A 30 -17.82 33.53 10.34
C MET A 30 -18.60 33.63 9.01
N GLY A 31 -19.07 32.50 8.47
CA GLY A 31 -19.80 32.46 7.20
C GLY A 31 -18.88 32.65 6.00
N GLN A 32 -19.27 33.49 5.04
CA GLN A 32 -18.52 33.76 3.80
C GLN A 32 -17.55 34.94 3.93
N GLU A 33 -16.95 35.13 5.11
CA GLU A 33 -15.90 36.14 5.24
C GLU A 33 -14.57 35.67 4.62
N SER A 34 -13.63 36.59 4.42
CA SER A 34 -12.27 36.29 4.04
C SER A 34 -11.61 35.30 5.01
N PRO A 35 -10.93 34.26 4.51
CA PRO A 35 -10.21 33.28 5.33
C PRO A 35 -9.23 33.89 6.32
N VAL A 36 -8.57 35.00 5.95
CA VAL A 36 -7.66 35.75 6.83
C VAL A 36 -8.40 36.33 8.04
N ASN A 37 -9.55 36.98 7.84
CA ASN A 37 -10.33 37.53 8.95
C ASN A 37 -10.96 36.43 9.81
N ILE A 38 -11.34 35.29 9.21
CA ILE A 38 -11.78 34.09 9.94
C ILE A 38 -10.65 33.57 10.84
N ALA A 39 -9.42 33.46 10.31
CA ALA A 39 -8.27 33.00 11.08
C ALA A 39 -7.96 33.95 12.25
N ARG A 40 -7.96 35.27 12.02
CA ARG A 40 -7.79 36.28 13.08
C ARG A 40 -8.86 36.18 14.16
N GLY A 41 -10.14 36.15 13.75
CA GLY A 41 -11.26 36.03 14.70
C GLY A 41 -11.23 34.73 15.49
N ALA A 42 -10.83 33.62 14.85
CA ALA A 42 -10.65 32.34 15.50
C ALA A 42 -9.52 32.36 16.53
N TRP A 43 -8.41 33.05 16.23
CA TRP A 43 -7.28 33.20 17.13
C TRP A 43 -7.65 33.98 18.39
N GLU A 44 -8.34 35.10 18.25
CA GLU A 44 -8.86 35.87 19.38
C GLU A 44 -9.85 35.05 20.21
N TYR A 45 -10.77 34.34 19.55
CA TYR A 45 -11.72 33.46 20.21
C TYR A 45 -11.00 32.34 20.98
N ALA A 46 -10.01 31.69 20.37
CA ALA A 46 -9.23 30.62 20.99
C ALA A 46 -8.54 31.10 22.28
N ARG A 47 -7.94 32.30 22.24
CA ARG A 47 -7.32 32.94 23.41
C ARG A 47 -8.34 33.25 24.50
N ASN A 48 -9.46 33.86 24.15
CA ASN A 48 -10.50 34.24 25.12
C ASN A 48 -11.18 33.03 25.77
N GLN A 49 -11.22 31.89 25.07
CA GLN A 49 -11.87 30.66 25.51
C GLN A 49 -10.87 29.61 26.03
N ASN A 50 -9.61 29.99 26.27
CA ASN A 50 -8.52 29.14 26.75
C ASN A 50 -8.46 27.80 25.99
N ARG A 51 -8.44 27.85 24.66
CA ARG A 51 -8.32 26.66 23.81
C ARG A 51 -6.86 26.31 23.62
N ASP A 52 -6.48 25.07 23.95
CA ASP A 52 -5.09 24.60 23.82
C ASP A 52 -4.68 24.35 22.37
N ILE A 53 -5.60 23.83 21.56
CA ILE A 53 -5.34 23.43 20.17
C ILE A 53 -6.39 24.06 19.25
N MET A 54 -5.92 24.70 18.19
CA MET A 54 -6.73 25.24 17.11
C MET A 54 -6.27 24.62 15.79
N ILE A 55 -7.22 24.03 15.04
CA ILE A 55 -6.97 23.49 13.70
C ILE A 55 -7.77 24.33 12.71
N ILE A 56 -7.08 24.93 11.74
CA ILE A 56 -7.70 25.70 10.67
C ILE A 56 -7.77 24.84 9.42
N ASP A 57 -8.99 24.52 8.99
CA ASP A 57 -9.25 23.82 7.73
C ASP A 57 -9.38 24.86 6.61
N THR A 58 -8.34 24.99 5.79
CA THR A 58 -8.30 25.94 4.67
C THR A 58 -8.83 25.28 3.40
N ALA A 59 -9.20 26.10 2.41
CA ALA A 59 -9.53 25.56 1.10
C ALA A 59 -8.34 24.82 0.47
N GLY A 60 -8.64 23.73 -0.24
CA GLY A 60 -7.65 22.96 -1.00
C GLY A 60 -7.82 23.14 -2.51
N ARG A 61 -6.76 22.90 -3.28
CA ARG A 61 -6.80 22.80 -4.75
C ARG A 61 -5.82 21.75 -5.27
N LEU A 62 -6.19 21.11 -6.38
CA LEU A 62 -5.34 20.15 -7.11
C LEU A 62 -4.20 20.83 -7.86
N HIS A 63 -4.39 22.10 -8.25
CA HIS A 63 -3.36 22.91 -8.91
C HIS A 63 -3.07 24.13 -8.04
N VAL A 64 -1.78 24.42 -7.87
CA VAL A 64 -1.30 25.62 -7.18
C VAL A 64 -1.76 26.84 -7.98
N ASN A 65 -2.48 27.75 -7.34
CA ASN A 65 -2.82 29.07 -7.87
C ASN A 65 -2.17 30.12 -6.96
N GLU A 66 -1.61 31.17 -7.56
CA GLU A 66 -0.97 32.28 -6.85
C GLU A 66 -1.91 32.94 -5.84
N GLU A 67 -3.19 33.13 -6.19
CA GLU A 67 -4.18 33.72 -5.27
C GLU A 67 -4.36 32.90 -3.99
N LEU A 68 -4.43 31.56 -4.12
CA LEU A 68 -4.56 30.67 -2.97
C LEU A 68 -3.29 30.69 -2.12
N MET A 69 -2.12 30.65 -2.76
CA MET A 69 -0.85 30.68 -2.03
C MET A 69 -0.66 31.99 -1.29
N GLN A 70 -1.07 33.12 -1.89
CA GLN A 70 -1.05 34.40 -1.21
C GLN A 70 -1.99 34.43 -0.01
N GLU A 71 -3.22 33.93 -0.16
CA GLU A 71 -4.15 33.82 0.96
C GLU A 71 -3.60 32.97 2.11
N LEU A 72 -2.98 31.81 1.80
CA LEU A 72 -2.35 30.96 2.83
C LEU A 72 -1.15 31.65 3.49
N LYS A 73 -0.38 32.45 2.75
CA LYS A 73 0.72 33.27 3.31
C LYS A 73 0.15 34.33 4.26
N ASP A 74 -0.93 35.00 3.87
CA ASP A 74 -1.59 36.02 4.68
C ASP A 74 -2.17 35.43 5.97
N ILE A 75 -2.84 34.26 5.90
CA ILE A 75 -3.27 33.52 7.08
C ILE A 75 -2.07 33.17 7.97
N SER A 76 -1.00 32.63 7.38
CA SER A 76 0.19 32.24 8.13
C SER A 76 0.89 33.42 8.81
N ALA A 77 0.85 34.61 8.22
CA ALA A 77 1.43 35.82 8.80
C ALA A 77 0.55 36.37 9.93
N GLU A 78 -0.77 36.24 9.81
CA GLU A 78 -1.72 36.77 10.80
C GLU A 78 -1.75 35.93 12.09
N VAL A 79 -1.72 34.60 11.99
CA VAL A 79 -1.89 33.69 13.15
C VAL A 79 -0.63 32.92 13.55
N GLU A 80 0.48 33.06 12.81
CA GLU A 80 1.78 32.42 13.07
C GLU A 80 1.67 30.95 13.53
N PRO A 81 1.13 30.05 12.69
CA PRO A 81 0.82 28.70 13.12
C PRO A 81 2.10 27.90 13.42
N HIS A 82 2.09 27.20 14.56
CA HIS A 82 3.19 26.32 14.98
C HIS A 82 3.41 25.15 14.01
N GLU A 83 2.34 24.70 13.36
CA GLU A 83 2.33 23.54 12.49
C GLU A 83 1.58 23.86 11.19
N LYS A 84 2.21 23.60 10.05
CA LYS A 84 1.66 23.75 8.71
C LYS A 84 1.70 22.38 8.03
N LEU A 85 0.53 21.76 7.95
CA LEU A 85 0.40 20.37 7.49
C LEU A 85 -0.21 20.34 6.09
N LEU A 86 0.49 19.71 5.15
CA LEU A 86 -0.05 19.44 3.83
C LEU A 86 -0.75 18.08 3.82
N VAL A 87 -2.00 18.05 3.39
CA VAL A 87 -2.77 16.80 3.21
C VAL A 87 -2.73 16.40 1.74
N VAL A 88 -2.20 15.21 1.46
CA VAL A 88 -1.99 14.72 0.09
C VAL A 88 -2.64 13.35 -0.09
N ASP A 89 -3.19 13.10 -1.28
CA ASP A 89 -3.71 11.78 -1.67
C ASP A 89 -2.55 10.88 -2.12
N SER A 90 -2.42 9.71 -1.50
CA SER A 90 -1.36 8.75 -1.87
C SER A 90 -1.47 8.23 -3.31
N MET A 91 -2.64 8.37 -3.95
CA MET A 91 -2.89 7.97 -5.34
C MET A 91 -2.37 9.01 -6.35
N THR A 92 -2.18 10.27 -5.96
CA THR A 92 -1.84 11.39 -6.89
C THR A 92 -0.40 11.39 -7.43
N GLY A 93 0.40 10.35 -7.16
CA GLY A 93 1.63 10.07 -7.91
C GLY A 93 2.62 11.24 -7.99
N GLN A 94 2.97 11.67 -9.20
CA GLN A 94 3.93 12.76 -9.47
C GLN A 94 3.35 14.16 -9.22
N ASP A 95 2.03 14.36 -9.38
CA ASP A 95 1.41 15.67 -9.17
C ASP A 95 1.49 16.10 -7.70
N ALA A 96 1.36 15.12 -6.79
CA ALA A 96 1.59 15.30 -5.36
C ALA A 96 2.98 15.88 -5.04
N VAL A 97 4.00 15.54 -5.84
CA VAL A 97 5.39 15.98 -5.64
C VAL A 97 5.52 17.46 -5.94
N ASN A 98 5.01 17.90 -7.09
CA ASN A 98 5.06 19.29 -7.51
C ASN A 98 4.27 20.20 -6.55
N VAL A 99 3.08 19.75 -6.12
CA VAL A 99 2.26 20.47 -5.13
C VAL A 99 3.01 20.58 -3.81
N ALA A 100 3.58 19.47 -3.32
CA ALA A 100 4.28 19.49 -2.04
C ALA A 100 5.53 20.38 -2.06
N GLU A 101 6.30 20.35 -3.14
CA GLU A 101 7.47 21.21 -3.32
C GLU A 101 7.08 22.70 -3.31
N SER A 102 6.09 23.09 -4.13
CA SER A 102 5.65 24.49 -4.20
C SER A 102 5.09 24.99 -2.87
N PHE A 103 4.24 24.20 -2.19
CA PHE A 103 3.72 24.57 -0.88
C PHE A 103 4.83 24.69 0.17
N HIS A 104 5.83 23.80 0.14
CA HIS A 104 6.94 23.86 1.07
C HIS A 104 7.80 25.11 0.86
N GLN A 105 8.13 25.44 -0.39
CA GLN A 105 8.92 26.63 -0.74
C GLN A 105 8.22 27.92 -0.30
N ASP A 106 6.90 28.01 -0.48
CA ASP A 106 6.14 29.23 -0.24
C ASP A 106 5.70 29.41 1.22
N LEU A 107 5.33 28.33 1.91
CA LEU A 107 4.73 28.40 3.26
C LEU A 107 5.65 27.86 4.34
N GLY A 108 6.67 27.06 4.00
CA GLY A 108 7.50 26.37 4.98
C GLY A 108 6.70 25.31 5.74
N LEU A 109 6.34 24.23 5.06
CA LEU A 109 5.60 23.12 5.67
C LEU A 109 6.41 22.46 6.80
N THR A 110 5.72 22.03 7.86
CA THR A 110 6.31 21.35 9.01
C THR A 110 6.00 19.86 9.04
N GLY A 111 5.00 19.41 8.27
CA GLY A 111 4.62 18.02 8.18
C GLY A 111 3.67 17.73 7.04
N VAL A 112 3.50 16.44 6.76
CA VAL A 112 2.61 15.94 5.71
C VAL A 112 1.68 14.87 6.29
N ILE A 113 0.44 14.85 5.81
CA ILE A 113 -0.53 13.79 6.06
C ILE A 113 -0.84 13.11 4.74
N LEU A 114 -0.71 11.79 4.68
CA LEU A 114 -1.04 11.01 3.49
C LEU A 114 -2.40 10.36 3.66
N THR A 115 -3.29 10.51 2.68
CA THR A 115 -4.63 9.92 2.70
C THR A 115 -4.75 8.77 1.71
N LYS A 116 -5.77 7.93 1.89
CA LYS A 116 -6.13 6.79 1.03
C LYS A 116 -5.03 5.74 0.87
N LEU A 117 -4.27 5.47 1.94
CA LEU A 117 -3.19 4.48 1.93
C LEU A 117 -3.68 3.03 1.93
N ASP A 118 -4.97 2.81 2.10
CA ASP A 118 -5.67 1.54 1.90
C ASP A 118 -5.79 1.15 0.41
N GLY A 119 -5.55 2.08 -0.52
CA GLY A 119 -5.50 1.82 -1.95
C GLY A 119 -4.28 0.99 -2.41
N ASP A 120 -4.27 0.62 -3.70
CA ASP A 120 -3.21 -0.15 -4.39
C ASP A 120 -1.92 0.67 -4.64
N THR A 121 -1.65 1.66 -3.80
CA THR A 121 -0.49 2.53 -3.95
C THR A 121 0.69 1.89 -3.23
N ARG A 122 1.71 1.51 -4.00
CA ARG A 122 3.00 0.99 -3.49
C ARG A 122 3.84 2.05 -2.76
N GLY A 123 3.21 3.05 -2.15
CA GLY A 123 3.89 4.02 -1.31
C GLY A 123 4.80 5.04 -1.96
N GLY A 124 4.87 5.07 -3.29
CA GLY A 124 5.76 5.99 -4.02
C GLY A 124 5.53 7.46 -3.67
N ALA A 125 4.27 7.88 -3.52
CA ALA A 125 3.94 9.26 -3.14
C ALA A 125 4.55 9.67 -1.79
N ALA A 126 4.59 8.75 -0.81
CA ALA A 126 5.18 9.00 0.50
C ALA A 126 6.68 9.31 0.39
N LEU A 127 7.40 8.50 -0.39
CA LEU A 127 8.82 8.65 -0.60
C LEU A 127 9.12 9.95 -1.36
N SER A 128 8.37 10.21 -2.44
CA SER A 128 8.60 11.38 -3.28
C SER A 128 8.32 12.69 -2.53
N VAL A 129 7.22 12.78 -1.79
CA VAL A 129 6.90 13.98 -1.00
C VAL A 129 7.95 14.21 0.08
N LYS A 130 8.40 13.16 0.76
CA LYS A 130 9.49 13.25 1.75
C LYS A 130 10.79 13.72 1.11
N ALA A 131 11.11 13.25 -0.10
CA ALA A 131 12.34 13.60 -0.80
C ALA A 131 12.39 15.08 -1.21
N VAL A 132 11.27 15.65 -1.69
CA VAL A 132 11.24 17.05 -2.16
C VAL A 132 11.02 18.06 -1.04
N THR A 133 10.21 17.74 -0.04
CA THR A 133 9.91 18.68 1.05
C THR A 133 10.86 18.55 2.24
N GLY A 134 11.49 17.39 2.42
CA GLY A 134 12.22 17.06 3.65
C GLY A 134 11.32 16.93 4.89
N CYS A 135 10.04 17.28 4.83
CA CYS A 135 9.11 17.28 5.96
C CYS A 135 8.78 15.85 6.42
N PRO A 136 8.62 15.60 7.73
CA PRO A 136 8.14 14.30 8.21
C PRO A 136 6.68 14.07 7.81
N ILE A 137 6.36 12.83 7.43
CA ILE A 137 4.97 12.38 7.33
C ILE A 137 4.52 12.07 8.76
N LYS A 138 3.47 12.74 9.23
CA LYS A 138 2.99 12.64 10.62
C LYS A 138 1.87 11.63 10.78
N PHE A 139 0.92 11.64 9.85
CA PHE A 139 -0.27 10.79 9.90
C PHE A 139 -0.61 10.18 8.54
N THR A 140 -1.37 9.10 8.59
CA THR A 140 -1.89 8.36 7.45
C THR A 140 -3.38 8.07 7.60
N GLY A 141 -4.16 8.38 6.57
CA GLY A 141 -5.55 7.97 6.45
C GLY A 141 -5.67 6.66 5.67
N THR A 142 -6.25 5.63 6.28
CA THR A 142 -6.49 4.30 5.67
C THR A 142 -7.98 4.04 5.41
N GLY A 143 -8.80 5.08 5.35
CA GLY A 143 -10.24 4.99 5.13
C GLY A 143 -10.94 6.33 5.36
N GLU A 144 -12.27 6.32 5.27
CA GLU A 144 -13.09 7.53 5.35
C GLU A 144 -13.63 7.83 6.76
N LYS A 145 -13.57 6.86 7.66
CA LYS A 145 -14.07 7.01 9.03
C LYS A 145 -13.07 7.78 9.90
N LEU A 146 -13.55 8.39 10.98
CA LEU A 146 -12.73 9.18 11.89
C LEU A 146 -11.61 8.35 12.54
N GLU A 147 -11.86 7.07 12.78
CA GLU A 147 -10.88 6.15 13.37
C GLU A 147 -9.80 5.69 12.38
N ALA A 148 -9.96 6.01 11.09
CA ALA A 148 -9.03 5.59 10.04
C ALA A 148 -7.82 6.53 9.86
N LEU A 149 -7.67 7.54 10.74
CA LEU A 149 -6.47 8.39 10.80
C LEU A 149 -5.50 7.82 11.85
N GLU A 150 -4.35 7.34 11.39
CA GLU A 150 -3.33 6.69 12.22
C GLU A 150 -1.99 7.45 12.17
N PRO A 151 -1.14 7.37 13.21
CA PRO A 151 0.24 7.84 13.12
C PRO A 151 1.01 7.13 12.00
N PHE A 152 1.89 7.87 11.31
CA PHE A 152 2.73 7.28 10.28
C PHE A 152 3.89 6.47 10.90
N TYR A 153 4.07 5.24 10.43
CA TYR A 153 5.17 4.36 10.84
C TYR A 153 6.10 4.07 9.64
N PRO A 154 7.30 4.69 9.57
CA PRO A 154 8.22 4.52 8.45
C PRO A 154 8.60 3.05 8.18
N ASP A 155 8.80 2.24 9.21
CA ASP A 155 9.22 0.84 9.07
C ASP A 155 8.15 -0.02 8.38
N ARG A 156 6.86 0.23 8.70
CA ARG A 156 5.73 -0.44 8.06
C ARG A 156 5.64 -0.03 6.59
N MET A 157 5.86 1.25 6.32
CA MET A 157 5.85 1.80 4.97
C MET A 157 6.97 1.21 4.11
N ALA A 158 8.20 1.18 4.64
CA ALA A 158 9.34 0.59 3.96
C ALA A 158 9.11 -0.89 3.65
N SER A 159 8.57 -1.65 4.61
CA SER A 159 8.22 -3.06 4.42
C SER A 159 7.18 -3.27 3.31
N ARG A 160 6.18 -2.39 3.21
CA ARG A 160 5.15 -2.42 2.17
C ARG A 160 5.71 -2.04 0.79
N ILE A 161 6.60 -1.05 0.70
CA ILE A 161 7.25 -0.64 -0.55
C ILE A 161 8.19 -1.73 -1.06
N LEU A 162 9.03 -2.25 -0.18
CA LEU A 162 10.04 -3.26 -0.51
C LEU A 162 9.44 -4.67 -0.66
N GLY A 163 8.15 -4.84 -0.32
CA GLY A 163 7.52 -6.16 -0.26
C GLY A 163 8.28 -7.11 0.67
N MET A 164 8.90 -6.60 1.74
CA MET A 164 9.76 -7.43 2.62
C MET A 164 8.98 -8.47 3.41
N GLY A 165 7.65 -8.41 3.44
CA GLY A 165 6.81 -9.56 3.80
C GLY A 165 7.01 -10.74 2.85
N ASP A 166 7.19 -10.48 1.55
CA ASP A 166 7.46 -11.50 0.54
C ASP A 166 8.94 -11.87 0.48
N VAL A 167 9.89 -10.95 0.67
CA VAL A 167 11.33 -11.28 0.57
C VAL A 167 11.82 -12.12 1.74
N LEU A 168 11.42 -11.84 2.98
CA LEU A 168 11.73 -12.71 4.12
C LEU A 168 11.06 -14.08 3.94
N THR A 169 9.80 -14.12 3.52
CA THR A 169 9.09 -15.38 3.24
C THR A 169 9.69 -16.12 2.05
N LEU A 170 10.22 -15.43 1.04
CA LEU A 170 10.93 -16.01 -0.12
C LEU A 170 12.32 -16.51 0.27
N VAL A 171 13.04 -15.80 1.15
CA VAL A 171 14.35 -16.22 1.65
C VAL A 171 14.19 -17.40 2.62
N GLU A 172 13.19 -17.38 3.49
CA GLU A 172 12.82 -18.51 4.36
C GLU A 172 12.34 -19.70 3.53
N LYS A 173 11.51 -19.50 2.50
CA LYS A 173 11.11 -20.56 1.57
C LYS A 173 12.26 -21.05 0.69
N ALA A 174 13.18 -20.18 0.27
CA ALA A 174 14.37 -20.55 -0.51
C ALA A 174 15.37 -21.33 0.35
N GLN A 175 15.56 -20.94 1.62
CA GLN A 175 16.34 -21.69 2.60
C GLN A 175 15.67 -23.02 2.97
N ALA A 176 14.33 -23.07 3.03
CA ALA A 176 13.60 -24.32 3.27
C ALA A 176 13.53 -25.24 2.03
N SER A 177 13.72 -24.72 0.82
CA SER A 177 13.67 -25.50 -0.44
C SER A 177 15.04 -25.91 -0.98
N PHE A 178 16.14 -25.39 -0.43
CA PHE A 178 17.49 -25.88 -0.71
C PHE A 178 17.99 -26.77 0.43
N ASP A 179 17.46 -27.99 0.49
CA ASP A 179 17.96 -29.05 1.34
C ASP A 179 19.21 -29.64 0.68
N GLU A 180 20.40 -29.18 1.08
CA GLU A 180 21.70 -29.54 0.51
C GLU A 180 21.93 -31.08 0.48
N LYS A 181 21.23 -31.81 1.36
CA LYS A 181 21.21 -33.28 1.39
C LYS A 181 20.44 -33.89 0.23
N LYS A 182 19.26 -33.35 -0.12
CA LYS A 182 18.44 -33.84 -1.23
C LYS A 182 19.08 -33.56 -2.59
N ALA A 183 19.76 -32.43 -2.72
CA ALA A 183 20.52 -32.11 -3.92
C ALA A 183 21.68 -33.11 -4.14
N LYS A 184 22.42 -33.48 -3.09
CA LYS A 184 23.50 -34.48 -3.15
C LYS A 184 22.98 -35.90 -3.40
N GLU A 185 21.83 -36.27 -2.83
CA GLU A 185 21.19 -37.56 -3.11
C GLU A 185 20.67 -37.65 -4.55
N LEU A 186 20.06 -36.59 -5.06
CA LEU A 186 19.59 -36.52 -6.45
C LEU A 186 20.77 -36.54 -7.43
N GLU A 187 21.84 -35.80 -7.14
CA GLU A 187 23.07 -35.82 -7.94
C GLU A 187 23.69 -37.23 -7.96
N ARG A 188 23.71 -37.93 -6.82
CA ARG A 188 24.19 -39.32 -6.73
C ARG A 188 23.32 -40.27 -7.54
N LYS A 189 21.98 -40.20 -7.40
CA LYS A 189 21.03 -41.06 -8.14
C LYS A 189 21.08 -40.84 -9.65
N ILE A 190 21.28 -39.60 -10.11
CA ILE A 190 21.47 -39.27 -11.53
C ILE A 190 22.83 -39.81 -12.03
N ARG A 191 23.89 -39.66 -11.23
CA ARG A 191 25.24 -40.17 -11.56
C ARG A 191 25.28 -41.69 -11.64
N ASP A 192 24.53 -42.39 -10.79
CA ASP A 192 24.48 -43.86 -10.72
C ASP A 192 23.43 -44.48 -11.69
N GLN A 193 22.71 -43.66 -12.48
CA GLN A 193 21.65 -44.10 -13.41
C GLN A 193 20.55 -44.97 -12.75
N GLU A 194 20.24 -44.70 -11.48
CA GLU A 194 19.21 -45.39 -10.70
C GLU A 194 17.97 -44.50 -10.53
N PHE A 195 17.50 -43.90 -11.62
CA PHE A 195 16.23 -43.19 -11.60
C PHE A 195 15.09 -44.21 -11.74
N THR A 196 14.42 -44.52 -10.63
CA THR A 196 13.36 -45.52 -10.62
C THR A 196 11.99 -44.89 -10.85
N LEU A 197 11.01 -45.70 -11.28
CA LEU A 197 9.64 -45.25 -11.47
C LEU A 197 9.00 -44.77 -10.16
N ASP A 198 9.44 -45.33 -9.03
CA ASP A 198 8.97 -44.95 -7.70
C ASP A 198 9.49 -43.55 -7.31
N ASP A 199 10.73 -43.20 -7.67
CA ASP A 199 11.27 -41.84 -7.48
C ASP A 199 10.49 -40.79 -8.30
N PHE A 200 10.08 -41.15 -9.53
CA PHE A 200 9.25 -40.28 -10.37
C PHE A 200 7.84 -40.10 -9.79
N LEU A 201 7.27 -41.16 -9.22
CA LEU A 201 5.98 -41.12 -8.54
C LEU A 201 6.02 -40.26 -7.26
N GLU A 202 7.10 -40.35 -6.47
CA GLU A 202 7.29 -39.49 -5.29
C GLU A 202 7.33 -38.01 -5.66
N GLN A 203 8.07 -37.63 -6.71
CA GLN A 203 8.10 -36.24 -7.18
C GLN A 203 6.72 -35.75 -7.65
N LEU A 204 5.98 -36.59 -8.38
CA LEU A 204 4.62 -36.24 -8.82
C LEU A 204 3.64 -36.11 -7.65
N GLN A 205 3.79 -36.92 -6.60
CA GLN A 205 3.01 -36.76 -5.37
C GLN A 205 3.38 -35.48 -4.63
N GLN A 206 4.65 -35.08 -4.64
CA GLN A 206 5.12 -33.84 -4.01
C GLN A 206 4.52 -32.60 -4.69
N VAL A 207 4.46 -32.61 -6.03
CA VAL A 207 3.78 -31.58 -6.84
C VAL A 207 2.28 -31.55 -6.54
N LYS A 208 1.64 -32.70 -6.33
CA LYS A 208 0.22 -32.80 -5.94
C LYS A 208 -0.04 -32.28 -4.53
N SER A 209 0.92 -32.40 -3.60
CA SER A 209 0.82 -31.87 -2.23
C SER A 209 1.07 -30.36 -2.12
N MET A 210 1.58 -29.70 -3.16
CA MET A 210 1.76 -28.24 -3.21
C MET A 210 0.47 -27.45 -3.52
N GLY A 211 -0.70 -28.09 -3.46
CA GLY A 211 -1.99 -27.46 -3.73
C GLY A 211 -2.30 -27.36 -5.23
N PRO A 212 -3.47 -26.80 -5.60
CA PRO A 212 -3.86 -26.70 -7.00
C PRO A 212 -2.86 -25.83 -7.76
N LEU A 213 -2.34 -26.34 -8.88
CA LEU A 213 -1.42 -25.63 -9.80
C LEU A 213 -1.97 -24.25 -10.24
N ASP A 214 -3.27 -24.03 -10.11
CA ASP A 214 -3.94 -22.74 -10.30
C ASP A 214 -3.39 -21.62 -9.40
N GLN A 215 -2.90 -21.94 -8.19
CA GLN A 215 -2.28 -20.97 -7.28
C GLN A 215 -0.82 -20.67 -7.64
N LEU A 216 -0.09 -21.64 -8.20
CA LEU A 216 1.28 -21.44 -8.67
C LEU A 216 1.34 -20.65 -9.99
N ALA A 217 0.36 -20.83 -10.88
CA ALA A 217 0.23 -20.05 -12.12
C ALA A 217 -0.05 -18.55 -11.87
N GLY A 218 -0.65 -18.22 -10.71
CA GLY A 218 -0.87 -16.83 -10.28
C GLY A 218 0.38 -16.10 -9.80
N MET A 219 1.49 -16.80 -9.54
CA MET A 219 2.72 -16.24 -8.97
C MET A 219 3.83 -15.95 -10.00
N ILE A 220 3.62 -16.27 -11.29
CA ILE A 220 4.59 -15.99 -12.36
C ILE A 220 4.19 -14.68 -13.08
N PRO A 221 4.96 -13.59 -12.95
CA PRO A 221 4.66 -12.32 -13.62
C PRO A 221 4.67 -12.51 -15.15
N GLY A 222 3.57 -12.17 -15.81
CA GLY A 222 3.46 -12.17 -17.28
C GLY A 222 2.64 -13.30 -17.91
N MET A 223 2.36 -14.40 -17.19
CA MET A 223 1.65 -15.57 -17.77
C MET A 223 0.15 -15.66 -17.40
N GLY A 224 -0.33 -14.82 -16.47
CA GLY A 224 -1.72 -14.83 -16.00
C GLY A 224 -2.78 -14.36 -17.01
N LYS A 225 -2.39 -13.68 -18.11
CA LYS A 225 -3.33 -13.24 -19.16
C LYS A 225 -3.49 -14.24 -20.31
N GLN A 226 -2.49 -15.07 -20.61
CA GLN A 226 -2.58 -16.06 -21.70
C GLN A 226 -3.27 -17.37 -21.27
N LEU A 227 -3.31 -17.67 -19.97
CA LEU A 227 -3.93 -18.90 -19.45
C LEU A 227 -5.42 -18.77 -19.09
N LYS A 228 -5.99 -17.56 -19.06
CA LYS A 228 -7.42 -17.34 -18.73
C LYS A 228 -8.41 -17.96 -19.72
N GLY A 229 -7.95 -18.39 -20.90
CA GLY A 229 -8.78 -19.03 -21.93
C GLY A 229 -8.52 -20.53 -22.10
N ILE A 230 -7.46 -21.07 -21.50
CA ILE A 230 -7.15 -22.50 -21.58
C ILE A 230 -7.78 -23.13 -20.35
N LYS A 231 -9.02 -23.61 -20.48
CA LYS A 231 -9.52 -24.62 -19.55
C LYS A 231 -8.46 -25.71 -19.52
N PRO A 232 -7.87 -26.05 -18.37
CA PRO A 232 -6.86 -27.07 -18.39
C PRO A 232 -7.59 -28.35 -18.76
N GLU A 233 -7.10 -29.06 -19.77
CA GLU A 233 -7.40 -30.47 -20.01
C GLU A 233 -6.82 -31.32 -18.86
N PHE A 234 -7.20 -30.98 -17.62
CA PHE A 234 -6.90 -31.71 -16.38
C PHE A 234 -7.35 -33.17 -16.50
N ASP A 235 -8.33 -33.44 -17.35
CA ASP A 235 -8.81 -34.79 -17.65
C ASP A 235 -7.84 -35.58 -18.55
N GLU A 236 -7.11 -34.94 -19.46
CA GLU A 236 -6.09 -35.62 -20.26
C GLU A 236 -4.85 -35.93 -19.44
N THR A 237 -4.39 -35.00 -18.60
CA THR A 237 -3.26 -35.26 -17.71
C THR A 237 -3.60 -36.33 -16.66
N ARG A 238 -4.83 -36.34 -16.12
CA ARG A 238 -5.32 -37.44 -15.26
C ARG A 238 -5.46 -38.76 -16.00
N ARG A 239 -5.97 -38.76 -17.24
CA ARG A 239 -6.04 -39.99 -18.06
C ARG A 239 -4.67 -40.55 -18.37
N MET A 240 -3.72 -39.70 -18.73
CA MET A 240 -2.35 -40.09 -19.03
C MET A 240 -1.66 -40.63 -17.77
N MET A 241 -1.83 -39.97 -16.62
CA MET A 241 -1.37 -40.47 -15.32
C MET A 241 -1.99 -41.82 -14.95
N LYS A 242 -3.30 -41.99 -15.17
CA LYS A 242 -4.00 -43.24 -14.90
C LYS A 242 -3.52 -44.37 -15.82
N GLN A 243 -3.32 -44.09 -17.11
CA GLN A 243 -2.77 -45.06 -18.08
C GLN A 243 -1.33 -45.45 -17.76
N LEU A 244 -0.49 -44.50 -17.35
CA LEU A 244 0.90 -44.76 -16.93
C LEU A 244 0.95 -45.59 -15.64
N THR A 245 0.08 -45.30 -14.67
CA THR A 245 -0.03 -46.07 -13.42
C THR A 245 -0.54 -47.48 -13.69
N GLU A 246 -1.54 -47.63 -14.56
CA GLU A 246 -2.07 -48.94 -14.97
C GLU A 246 -1.03 -49.75 -15.75
N MET A 247 -0.24 -49.12 -16.64
CA MET A 247 0.88 -49.77 -17.33
C MET A 247 1.98 -50.22 -16.37
N ALA A 248 2.29 -49.43 -15.35
CA ALA A 248 3.25 -49.78 -14.30
C ALA A 248 2.79 -50.98 -13.48
N VAL A 249 1.51 -51.01 -13.09
CA VAL A 249 0.90 -52.13 -12.36
C VAL A 249 0.83 -53.40 -13.22
N LYS A 250 0.51 -53.28 -14.51
CA LYS A 250 0.43 -54.43 -15.44
C LYS A 250 1.80 -55.05 -15.76
N LYS A 251 2.87 -54.25 -15.73
CA LYS A 251 4.26 -54.70 -15.94
C LYS A 251 4.98 -55.05 -14.63
N GLY A 252 4.41 -54.70 -13.48
CA GLY A 252 4.95 -54.89 -12.12
C GLY A 252 5.06 -56.33 -11.61
N LYS A 253 5.30 -57.33 -12.49
CA LYS A 253 5.75 -58.66 -12.05
C LYS A 253 7.19 -59.00 -12.43
N LYS A 254 7.94 -58.19 -13.18
CA LYS A 254 9.37 -58.42 -13.40
C LYS A 254 10.17 -57.13 -13.58
N GLY A 255 11.01 -56.82 -12.59
CA GLY A 255 12.26 -56.05 -12.73
C GLY A 255 12.11 -54.53 -12.85
N GLY A 256 12.88 -53.80 -12.04
CA GLY A 256 12.97 -52.33 -12.11
C GLY A 256 13.29 -51.85 -13.53
N ILE A 257 12.50 -50.89 -14.01
CA ILE A 257 12.60 -50.35 -15.36
C ILE A 257 13.50 -49.12 -15.32
N LYS A 258 14.65 -49.18 -15.99
CA LYS A 258 15.45 -47.99 -16.31
C LYS A 258 14.80 -47.25 -17.47
N LEU A 259 14.59 -45.95 -17.31
CA LEU A 259 14.13 -45.08 -18.39
C LEU A 259 15.30 -44.74 -19.33
N PRO A 260 15.11 -44.82 -20.66
CA PRO A 260 16.12 -44.33 -21.60
C PRO A 260 16.07 -42.80 -21.61
N PHE A 261 17.24 -42.17 -21.48
CA PHE A 261 17.43 -40.76 -21.82
C PHE A 261 17.53 -40.60 -23.34
#